data_AF-A0A539DEM5-F1
#
_entry.id   AF-A0A539DEM5-F1
#
_cell.length_a   1.000
_cell.length_b   1.000
_cell.length_c   1.000
_cell.angle_alpha   90.00
_cell.angle_beta   90.00
_cell.angle_gamma   90.00
#
_symmetry.space_group_name_H-M   'P 1'
#
loop_
_entity.id
_entity.type
_entity.pdbx_description
1 polymer ?
#
loop_
_entity_poly.entity_id
_entity_poly.type
_entity_poly.pdbx_seq_one_letter_code
_entity_poly.pdbx_strand_id
1 'polypeptide(L)'
;MGRTLAAAPTYFAIVFSLAFALGIARTLVVAPMTGDVVAVLIETPIVLLTAWLAARWSARRFSVPPHALPRLVMGLTAFTLLMTVETALGVALFARPLSQQFAAFSTLSGGIGLLAQVAFGVIPLLAARFR
;
A
#
# COMPACT_ATOMS: atom_id res chain seq x y z
N MET A 1 -20.32 9.23 5.77
CA MET A 1 -19.23 8.26 6.02
C MET A 1 -19.36 6.96 5.22
N GLY A 2 -20.56 6.41 4.99
CA GLY A 2 -20.74 5.13 4.26
C GLY A 2 -20.04 5.03 2.90
N ARG A 3 -20.10 6.08 2.07
CA ARG A 3 -19.42 6.12 0.76
C ARG A 3 -17.89 6.10 0.86
N THR A 4 -17.34 6.71 1.92
CA THR A 4 -15.90 6.73 2.20
C THR A 4 -15.39 5.35 2.58
N LEU A 5 -16.12 4.66 3.46
CA LEU A 5 -15.79 3.30 3.88
C LEU A 5 -15.96 2.30 2.74
N ALA A 6 -16.90 2.51 1.82
CA ALA A 6 -17.05 1.68 0.61
C ALA A 6 -15.91 1.88 -0.40
N ALA A 7 -15.32 3.08 -0.47
CA ALA A 7 -14.23 3.37 -1.39
C ALA A 7 -12.87 2.78 -0.96
N ALA A 8 -12.66 2.63 0.35
CA ALA A 8 -11.39 2.16 0.92
C ALA A 8 -11.04 0.72 0.49
N PRO A 9 -11.94 -0.28 0.56
CA PRO A 9 -11.68 -1.64 0.07
C PRO A 9 -11.33 -1.68 -1.41
N THR A 10 -12.01 -0.90 -2.25
CA THR A 10 -11.71 -0.89 -3.69
C THR A 10 -10.34 -0.25 -3.96
N TYR A 11 -10.03 0.85 -3.28
CA TYR A 11 -8.70 1.47 -3.34
C TYR A 11 -7.61 0.50 -2.87
N PHE A 12 -7.81 -0.14 -1.71
CA PHE A 12 -6.93 -1.16 -1.18
C PHE A 12 -6.73 -2.30 -2.19
N ALA A 13 -7.82 -2.90 -2.70
CA ALA A 13 -7.74 -4.06 -3.58
C ALA A 13 -6.92 -3.79 -4.85
N ILE A 14 -7.15 -2.65 -5.51
CA ILE A 14 -6.41 -2.28 -6.74
C ILE A 14 -4.91 -2.20 -6.47
N VAL A 15 -4.52 -1.46 -5.43
CA VAL A 15 -3.11 -1.21 -5.14
C VAL A 15 -2.45 -2.47 -4.58
N PHE A 16 -3.13 -3.17 -3.66
CA PHE A 16 -2.65 -4.39 -3.06
C PHE A 16 -2.40 -5.48 -4.11
N SER A 17 -3.33 -5.72 -5.03
CA SER A 17 -3.15 -6.74 -6.07
C SER A 17 -1.93 -6.46 -6.95
N LEU A 18 -1.72 -5.20 -7.36
CA LEU A 18 -0.54 -4.83 -8.13
C LEU A 18 0.74 -4.94 -7.30
N ALA A 19 0.76 -4.37 -6.09
CA ALA A 19 1.93 -4.38 -5.22
C ALA A 19 2.30 -5.82 -4.80
N PHE A 20 1.33 -6.69 -4.57
CA PHE A 20 1.58 -8.09 -4.27
C PHE A 20 2.21 -8.83 -5.46
N ALA A 21 1.69 -8.62 -6.67
CA ALA A 21 2.26 -9.20 -7.89
C ALA A 21 3.70 -8.69 -8.15
N LEU A 22 3.91 -7.38 -7.97
CA LEU A 22 5.24 -6.77 -8.06
C LEU A 22 6.18 -7.32 -6.97
N GLY A 23 5.70 -7.52 -5.75
CA GLY A 23 6.49 -8.09 -4.65
C GLY A 23 6.93 -9.52 -4.92
N ILE A 24 6.09 -10.34 -5.56
CA ILE A 24 6.47 -11.69 -6.02
C ILE A 24 7.55 -11.57 -7.10
N ALA A 25 7.32 -10.77 -8.14
CA ALA A 25 8.31 -10.58 -9.21
C ALA A 25 9.64 -10.03 -8.67
N ARG A 26 9.56 -9.10 -7.71
CA ARG A 26 10.70 -8.50 -7.05
C ARG A 26 11.53 -9.54 -6.31
N THR A 27 10.89 -10.39 -5.51
CA THR A 27 11.61 -11.38 -4.69
C THR A 27 12.15 -12.55 -5.50
N LEU A 28 11.43 -13.00 -6.54
CA LEU A 28 11.83 -14.17 -7.33
C LEU A 28 12.77 -13.83 -8.50
N VAL A 29 12.67 -12.63 -9.07
CA VAL A 29 13.38 -12.28 -10.32
C VAL A 29 14.35 -11.12 -10.11
N VAL A 30 13.90 -10.01 -9.51
CA VAL A 30 14.69 -8.78 -9.47
C VAL A 30 15.75 -8.81 -8.37
N ALA A 31 15.39 -9.21 -7.15
CA ALA A 31 16.28 -9.25 -5.99
C ALA A 31 17.50 -10.17 -6.19
N PRO A 32 17.40 -11.36 -6.82
CA PRO A 32 18.57 -12.16 -7.16
C PRO A 32 19.56 -11.48 -8.11
N MET A 33 19.09 -10.53 -8.93
CA MET A 33 19.92 -9.86 -9.94
C MET A 33 20.47 -8.52 -9.46
N THR A 34 19.72 -7.77 -8.63
CA THR A 34 20.06 -6.39 -8.24
C THR A 34 20.25 -6.19 -6.75
N GLY A 35 19.94 -7.19 -5.92
CA GLY A 35 19.84 -7.06 -4.48
C GLY A 35 18.52 -6.42 -4.00
N ASP A 36 18.17 -6.64 -2.73
CA ASP A 36 16.87 -6.27 -2.16
C ASP A 36 16.58 -4.76 -2.20
N VAL A 37 17.59 -3.93 -1.90
CA VAL A 37 17.40 -2.47 -1.77
C VAL A 37 17.04 -1.85 -3.13
N VAL A 38 17.80 -2.17 -4.17
CA VAL A 38 17.55 -1.66 -5.53
C VAL A 38 16.22 -2.16 -6.06
N ALA A 39 15.90 -3.43 -5.79
CA ALA A 39 14.65 -4.03 -6.20
C ALA A 39 13.43 -3.30 -5.57
N VAL A 40 13.50 -2.95 -4.28
CA VAL A 40 12.45 -2.18 -3.59
C VAL A 40 12.37 -0.75 -4.13
N LEU A 41 13.50 -0.10 -4.42
CA LEU A 41 13.52 1.25 -4.98
C LEU A 41 12.89 1.34 -6.37
N ILE A 42 12.98 0.29 -7.18
CA ILE A 42 12.31 0.21 -8.49
C ILE A 42 10.81 0.00 -8.33
N GLU A 43 10.39 -0.87 -7.40
CA GLU A 43 8.98 -1.18 -7.16
C GLU A 43 8.21 0.00 -6.55
N THR A 44 8.80 0.67 -5.55
CA THR A 44 8.16 1.75 -4.77
C THR A 44 7.50 2.84 -5.64
N PRO A 45 8.17 3.46 -6.63
CA PRO A 45 7.56 4.50 -7.45
C PRO A 45 6.36 3.98 -8.29
N ILE A 46 6.42 2.73 -8.75
CA ILE A 46 5.33 2.11 -9.53
C ILE A 46 4.10 1.92 -8.63
N VAL A 47 4.31 1.42 -7.41
CA VAL A 47 3.25 1.23 -6.42
C VAL A 47 2.64 2.57 -6.00
N LEU A 48 3.46 3.59 -5.71
CA LEU A 48 2.97 4.92 -5.31
C LEU A 48 2.23 5.63 -6.44
N LEU A 49 2.70 5.51 -7.69
CA LEU A 49 1.97 6.04 -8.84
C LEU A 49 0.61 5.36 -8.97
N THR A 50 0.58 4.04 -8.90
CA THR A 50 -0.68 3.27 -8.92
C THR A 50 -1.62 3.69 -7.79
N ALA A 51 -1.09 3.87 -6.59
CA ALA A 51 -1.85 4.36 -5.45
C ALA A 51 -2.47 5.73 -5.72
N TRP A 52 -1.72 6.65 -6.33
CA TRP A 52 -2.25 7.96 -6.71
C TRP A 52 -3.42 7.87 -7.70
N LEU A 53 -3.25 7.07 -8.77
CA LEU A 53 -4.28 6.89 -9.79
C LEU A 53 -5.51 6.19 -9.21
N ALA A 54 -5.33 5.12 -8.44
CA ALA A 54 -6.38 4.36 -7.79
C ALA A 54 -7.13 5.23 -6.76
N ALA A 55 -6.44 6.06 -5.98
CA ALA A 55 -7.06 6.96 -5.02
C ALA A 55 -7.96 7.99 -5.72
N ARG A 56 -7.49 8.58 -6.84
CA ARG A 56 -8.30 9.51 -7.65
C ARG A 56 -9.51 8.81 -8.24
N TRP A 57 -9.31 7.65 -8.84
CA TRP A 57 -10.36 6.88 -9.49
C TRP A 57 -11.42 6.43 -8.50
N SER A 58 -11.04 5.77 -7.40
CA SER A 58 -11.96 5.29 -6.36
C SER A 58 -12.74 6.46 -5.76
N ALA A 59 -12.06 7.56 -5.44
CA ALA A 59 -12.75 8.69 -4.85
C ALA A 59 -13.75 9.38 -5.81
N ARG A 60 -13.46 9.41 -7.13
CA ARG A 60 -14.43 9.86 -8.14
C ARG A 60 -15.58 8.87 -8.26
N ARG A 61 -15.29 7.57 -8.36
CA ARG A 61 -16.27 6.49 -8.55
C ARG A 61 -17.29 6.38 -7.42
N PHE A 62 -16.85 6.62 -6.18
CA PHE A 62 -17.69 6.58 -4.98
C PHE A 62 -18.13 7.97 -4.49
N SER A 63 -17.82 9.03 -5.25
CA SER A 63 -18.16 10.42 -4.91
C SER A 63 -17.68 10.81 -3.50
N VAL A 64 -16.45 10.43 -3.14
CA VAL A 64 -15.84 10.79 -1.86
C VAL A 64 -15.55 12.30 -1.87
N PRO A 65 -16.09 13.06 -0.89
CA PRO A 65 -15.93 14.50 -0.86
C PRO A 65 -14.45 14.91 -0.92
N PRO A 66 -14.13 16.08 -1.52
CA PRO A 66 -12.76 16.57 -1.63
C PRO A 66 -12.24 17.20 -0.31
N HIS A 67 -12.92 16.98 0.81
CA HIS A 67 -12.48 17.43 2.12
C HIS A 67 -11.38 16.53 2.69
N ALA A 68 -10.52 17.10 3.54
CA ALA A 68 -9.40 16.38 4.12
C ALA A 68 -9.83 15.15 4.93
N LEU A 69 -10.84 15.29 5.79
CA LEU A 69 -11.26 14.23 6.71
C LEU A 69 -11.79 12.96 5.98
N PRO A 70 -12.74 13.03 5.03
CA PRO A 70 -13.16 11.84 4.27
C PRO A 70 -12.01 11.16 3.52
N ARG A 71 -11.04 11.92 3.01
CA ARG A 71 -9.89 11.36 2.29
C ARG A 71 -8.91 10.68 3.21
N LEU A 72 -8.64 11.29 4.36
CA LEU A 72 -7.83 10.69 5.41
C LEU A 72 -8.47 9.40 5.93
N VAL A 73 -9.78 9.39 6.19
CA VAL A 73 -10.50 8.18 6.62
C VAL A 73 -10.39 7.08 5.55
N MET A 74 -10.60 7.40 4.27
CA MET A 74 -10.43 6.42 3.19
C MET A 74 -9.02 5.80 3.17
N GLY A 75 -7.98 6.65 3.31
CA GLY A 75 -6.59 6.23 3.31
C GLY A 75 -6.20 5.41 4.55
N LEU A 76 -6.60 5.86 5.74
CA LEU A 76 -6.34 5.13 6.99
C LEU A 76 -7.05 3.78 7.01
N THR A 77 -8.32 3.71 6.57
CA THR A 77 -9.03 2.43 6.46
C THR A 77 -8.33 1.48 5.49
N ALA A 78 -7.89 1.97 4.33
CA ALA A 78 -7.16 1.15 3.37
C ALA A 78 -5.79 0.70 3.90
N PHE A 79 -5.08 1.56 4.65
CA PHE A 79 -3.83 1.23 5.31
C PHE A 79 -4.03 0.15 6.39
N THR A 80 -5.07 0.25 7.22
CA THR A 80 -5.39 -0.78 8.21
C THR A 80 -5.73 -2.12 7.55
N LEU A 81 -6.48 -2.10 6.44
CA LEU A 81 -6.75 -3.30 5.64
C LEU A 81 -5.44 -3.91 5.10
N LEU A 82 -4.56 -3.07 4.54
CA LEU A 82 -3.26 -3.49 4.04
C LEU A 82 -2.43 -4.19 5.12
N MET A 83 -2.26 -3.57 6.28
CA MET A 83 -1.51 -4.14 7.41
C MET A 83 -2.12 -5.46 7.89
N THR A 84 -3.45 -5.50 8.00
CA THR A 84 -4.15 -6.71 8.43
C THR A 84 -3.92 -7.87 7.46
N VAL A 85 -4.08 -7.62 6.15
CA VAL A 85 -3.91 -8.65 5.12
C VAL A 85 -2.45 -9.07 4.98
N GLU A 86 -1.51 -8.13 5.01
CA GLU A 86 -0.08 -8.45 4.92
C GLU A 86 0.37 -9.32 6.10
N THR A 87 0.00 -8.96 7.33
CA THR A 87 0.27 -9.76 8.51
C THR A 87 -0.41 -11.13 8.44
N ALA A 88 -1.68 -11.18 8.03
CA ALA A 88 -2.41 -12.45 7.89
C ALA A 88 -1.75 -13.38 6.85
N LEU A 89 -1.32 -12.86 5.70
CA LEU A 89 -0.61 -13.63 4.68
C LEU A 89 0.78 -14.05 5.16
N GLY A 90 1.50 -13.18 5.86
CA GLY A 90 2.79 -13.51 6.48
C GLY A 90 2.70 -14.71 7.42
N VAL A 91 1.70 -14.69 8.30
CA VAL A 91 1.46 -15.79 9.26
C VAL A 91 0.94 -17.04 8.54
N ALA A 92 -0.06 -16.91 7.68
CA ALA A 92 -0.77 -18.06 7.11
C ALA A 92 -0.03 -18.75 5.96
N LEU A 93 0.61 -17.99 5.06
CA LEU A 93 1.27 -18.55 3.87
C LEU A 93 2.77 -18.79 4.07
N PHE A 94 3.42 -17.96 4.90
CA PHE A 94 4.88 -17.98 5.04
C PHE A 94 5.35 -18.42 6.44
N ALA A 95 4.42 -18.81 7.32
CA ALA A 95 4.69 -19.19 8.71
C ALA A 95 5.58 -18.17 9.45
N ARG A 96 5.50 -16.89 9.07
CA ARG A 96 6.29 -15.81 9.67
C ARG A 96 5.61 -15.32 10.96
N PRO A 97 6.24 -15.46 12.13
CA PRO A 97 5.73 -14.88 13.36
C PRO A 97 5.82 -13.35 13.34
N LEU A 98 4.96 -12.68 14.12
CA LEU A 98 4.92 -11.21 14.22
C LEU A 98 6.29 -10.60 14.59
N SER A 99 7.07 -11.28 15.44
CA SER A 99 8.41 -10.83 15.81
C SER A 99 9.36 -10.71 14.62
N GLN A 100 9.27 -11.63 13.65
CA GLN A 100 10.05 -11.55 12.41
C GLN A 100 9.55 -10.44 11.48
N GLN A 101 8.25 -10.12 11.51
CA GLN A 101 7.72 -8.98 10.75
C GLN A 101 8.25 -7.65 11.30
N PHE A 102 8.26 -7.47 12.62
CA PHE A 102 8.87 -6.29 13.24
C PHE A 102 10.37 -6.20 12.98
N ALA A 103 11.09 -7.32 13.06
CA ALA A 103 12.52 -7.36 12.72
C ALA A 103 12.78 -6.98 11.25
N ALA A 104 11.88 -7.36 10.33
CA ALA A 104 12.00 -6.97 8.93
C ALA A 104 11.91 -5.44 8.75
N PHE A 105 11.07 -4.74 9.52
CA PHE A 105 11.01 -3.27 9.47
C PHE A 105 12.29 -2.57 9.94
N SER A 106 13.14 -3.26 10.72
CA SER A 106 14.45 -2.73 11.13
C SER A 106 15.51 -2.84 10.04
N THR A 107 15.24 -3.56 8.95
CA THR A 107 16.13 -3.61 7.78
C THR A 107 15.91 -2.39 6.88
N LEU A 108 16.93 -2.01 6.09
CA LEU A 108 16.80 -0.87 5.17
C LEU A 108 15.66 -1.07 4.14
N SER A 109 15.55 -2.27 3.57
CA SER A 109 14.50 -2.61 2.60
C SER A 109 13.11 -2.63 3.25
N GLY A 110 12.99 -3.19 4.45
CA GLY A 110 11.72 -3.18 5.19
C GLY A 110 11.30 -1.78 5.66
N GLY A 111 12.26 -0.92 6.03
CA GLY A 111 12.01 0.48 6.35
C GLY A 111 11.50 1.27 5.15
N ILE A 112 12.08 1.08 3.95
CA ILE A 112 11.58 1.68 2.71
C ILE A 112 10.17 1.18 2.40
N GLY A 113 9.92 -0.13 2.56
CA GLY A 113 8.58 -0.70 2.39
C GLY A 113 7.55 -0.09 3.34
N LEU A 114 7.90 0.08 4.62
CA LEU A 114 7.03 0.70 5.61
C LEU A 114 6.72 2.17 5.27
N LEU A 115 7.73 2.92 4.83
CA LEU A 115 7.54 4.30 4.37
C LEU A 115 6.61 4.35 3.15
N ALA A 116 6.72 3.40 2.21
CA ALA A 116 5.83 3.30 1.07
C ALA A 116 4.38 2.98 1.49
N GLN A 117 4.18 2.12 2.49
CA GLN A 117 2.86 1.81 3.05
C GLN A 117 2.24 3.03 3.74
N VAL A 118 3.02 3.78 4.52
CA VAL A 118 2.57 5.04 5.14
C VAL A 118 2.20 6.05 4.05
N ALA A 119 3.03 6.21 3.02
CA ALA A 119 2.74 7.07 1.89
C ALA A 119 1.43 6.64 1.18
N PHE A 120 1.22 5.34 0.95
CA PHE A 120 -0.03 4.79 0.42
C PHE A 120 -1.27 5.20 1.25
N GLY A 121 -1.18 5.19 2.58
CA GLY A 121 -2.25 5.64 3.46
C GLY A 121 -2.53 7.16 3.38
N VAL A 122 -1.51 7.97 3.09
CA VAL A 122 -1.60 9.43 3.01
C VAL A 122 -1.99 9.93 1.61
N ILE A 123 -1.70 9.15 0.55
CA ILE A 123 -1.97 9.52 -0.85
C ILE A 123 -3.41 10.00 -1.10
N PRO A 124 -4.48 9.39 -0.56
CA PRO A 124 -5.84 9.88 -0.77
C PRO A 124 -6.06 11.33 -0.34
N LEU A 125 -5.38 11.78 0.71
CA LEU A 125 -5.40 13.16 1.18
C LEU A 125 -4.65 14.09 0.21
N LEU A 126 -3.48 13.67 -0.28
CA LEU A 126 -2.66 14.45 -1.21
C LEU A 126 -3.34 14.58 -2.58
N ALA A 127 -3.92 13.49 -3.07
CA ALA A 127 -4.63 13.44 -4.35
C ALA A 127 -5.87 14.34 -4.40
N ALA A 128 -6.38 14.79 -3.25
CA ALA A 128 -7.47 15.77 -3.18
C ALA A 128 -7.03 17.21 -3.42
N ARG A 129 -5.74 17.53 -3.22
CA ARG A 129 -5.18 18.88 -3.38
C ARG A 129 -4.90 19.24 -4.84
N PHE A 130 -4.64 18.26 -5.68
CA PHE A 130 -4.42 18.44 -7.12
C PHE A 130 -5.73 18.09 -7.83
N ARG A 131 -6.54 19.08 -8.19
CA ARG A 131 -7.78 18.81 -8.96
C ARG A 131 -7.44 18.53 -10.41
#